data_AF-A0A7Y5V1Y2-F1
#
_entry.id   AF-A0A7Y5V1Y2-F1
#
_cell.length_a   1.000
_cell.length_b   1.000
_cell.length_c   1.000
_cell.angle_alpha   90.00
_cell.angle_beta   90.00
_cell.angle_gamma   90.00
#
_symmetry.space_group_name_H-M   'P 1'
#
loop_
_entity.id
_entity.type
_entity.pdbx_description
1 polymer ?
#
loop_
_entity_poly.entity_id
_entity_poly.type
_entity_poly.pdbx_seq_one_letter_code
_entity_poly.pdbx_strand_id
1 'polypeptide(L)' 'TTLGVTDAGQPWLRSPIRFDDGAPPEIADAPGYGAQTRTVLLETGYSDAEIDVLIKSEVVQG' A
#
# COMPACT_ATOMS: atom_id res chain seq x y z
N THR A 1 -16.79 1.14 -22.60
CA THR A 1 -15.47 0.78 -22.04
C THR A 1 -14.66 2.06 -21.92
N THR A 2 -14.42 2.53 -20.70
CA THR A 2 -13.58 3.72 -20.48
C THR A 2 -12.13 3.33 -20.71
N LEU A 3 -11.41 4.09 -21.55
CA LEU A 3 -10.01 3.81 -21.82
C LEU A 3 -9.21 3.89 -20.51
N GLY A 4 -8.38 2.88 -20.27
CA GLY A 4 -7.49 2.85 -19.11
C GLY A 4 -8.13 2.38 -17.80
N VAL A 5 -9.26 1.68 -17.90
CA VAL A 5 -9.92 1.05 -16.76
C VAL A 5 -10.23 -0.41 -17.12
N THR A 6 -10.04 -1.33 -16.18
CA THR A 6 -10.40 -2.75 -16.33
C THR A 6 -11.93 -2.93 -16.34
N ASP A 7 -12.42 -4.12 -16.69
CA ASP A 7 -13.86 -4.43 -16.63
C ASP A 7 -14.44 -4.35 -15.20
N ALA A 8 -13.57 -4.45 -14.19
CA ALA A 8 -13.91 -4.29 -12.77
C ALA A 8 -13.86 -2.82 -12.30
N GLY A 9 -13.55 -1.86 -13.18
CA GLY A 9 -13.51 -0.43 -12.82
C GLY A 9 -12.18 0.06 -12.23
N GLN A 10 -11.13 -0.77 -12.20
CA GLN A 10 -9.82 -0.38 -11.66
C GLN A 10 -8.94 0.28 -12.73
N PRO A 11 -8.12 1.30 -12.38
CA PRO A 11 -7.15 1.86 -13.30
C PRO A 11 -6.21 0.76 -13.82
N TRP A 12 -6.01 0.71 -15.14
CA TRP A 12 -5.07 -0.23 -15.73
C TRP A 12 -3.61 0.14 -15.39
N LEU A 13 -2.79 -0.86 -15.05
CA LEU A 13 -1.35 -0.70 -14.85
C LEU A 13 -0.60 -1.60 -15.85
N ARG A 14 0.43 -1.07 -16.52
CA ARG A 14 1.33 -1.87 -17.35
C ARG A 14 2.69 -1.99 -16.68
N SER A 15 3.17 -3.23 -16.52
CA SER A 15 4.58 -3.48 -16.22
C SER A 15 5.38 -3.50 -17.53
N PRO A 16 6.39 -2.62 -17.71
CA PRO A 16 7.22 -2.60 -18.91
C PRO A 16 8.26 -3.74 -18.91
N ILE A 17 8.57 -4.31 -17.75
CA ILE A 17 9.54 -5.40 -17.59
C ILE A 17 8.84 -6.73 -17.80
N ARG A 18 9.47 -7.61 -18.58
CA ARG A 18 9.02 -8.98 -18.81
C ARG A 18 9.95 -9.95 -18.09
N PHE A 19 9.37 -10.98 -17.49
CA PHE A 19 10.09 -12.04 -16.79
C PHE A 19 10.04 -13.28 -17.67
N ASP A 20 11.22 -13.80 -18.05
CA ASP A 20 11.35 -15.00 -18.90
C ASP A 20 11.20 -16.30 -18.08
N ASP A 21 11.52 -16.23 -16.78
CA ASP A 21 11.39 -17.32 -15.80
C ASP A 21 10.82 -16.76 -14.48
N GLY A 22 10.03 -17.56 -13.77
CA GLY A 22 9.28 -17.18 -12.57
C GLY A 22 7.89 -16.59 -12.83
N ALA A 23 7.06 -16.60 -11.78
CA ALA A 23 5.75 -15.93 -11.84
C ALA A 23 5.95 -14.40 -11.78
N PRO A 24 5.24 -13.62 -12.61
CA PRO A 24 5.22 -12.17 -12.45
C PRO A 24 4.69 -11.81 -11.06
N PRO A 25 5.12 -10.66 -10.49
CA PRO A 25 4.60 -10.21 -9.21
C PRO A 25 3.09 -10.04 -9.28
N GLU A 26 2.41 -10.46 -8.22
CA GLU A 26 1.00 -10.17 -8.03
C GLU A 26 0.83 -8.65 -7.82
N ILE A 27 0.01 -8.03 -8.67
CA ILE A 27 -0.28 -6.60 -8.56
C ILE A 27 -1.49 -6.45 -7.65
N ALA A 28 -1.25 -5.87 -6.47
CA ALA A 28 -2.29 -5.49 -5.52
C ALA A 28 -2.70 -4.02 -5.70
N ASP A 29 -3.85 -3.66 -5.15
CA ASP A 29 -4.30 -2.27 -5.09
C ASP A 29 -3.32 -1.41 -4.29
N ALA A 30 -3.17 -0.15 -4.70
CA ALA A 30 -2.35 0.80 -3.97
C ALA A 30 -2.94 1.04 -2.56
N PRO A 31 -2.14 0.95 -1.49
CA PRO A 31 -2.64 1.18 -0.14
C PRO A 31 -3.13 2.62 0.03
N GLY A 32 -4.16 2.79 0.85
CA GLY A 32 -4.63 4.11 1.27
C GLY A 32 -3.57 4.88 2.07
N TYR A 33 -3.72 6.19 2.15
CA TYR A 33 -2.84 7.03 2.96
C TYR A 33 -2.88 6.59 4.43
N GLY A 34 -1.73 6.24 4.99
CA GLY A 34 -1.59 5.76 6.36
C GLY A 34 -1.97 4.29 6.59
N ALA A 35 -2.44 3.56 5.57
CA ALA A 35 -2.98 2.19 5.75
C ALA A 35 -1.99 1.17 6.33
N GLN A 36 -0.68 1.44 6.23
CA GLN A 36 0.38 0.56 6.74
C GLN A 36 1.21 1.20 7.86
N THR A 37 0.86 2.41 8.31
CA THR A 37 1.67 3.17 9.28
C THR A 37 1.85 2.41 10.58
N ARG A 38 0.76 1.86 11.16
CA ARG A 38 0.85 1.11 12.42
C ARG A 38 1.72 -0.14 12.26
N THR A 39 1.52 -0.92 11.20
CA THR A 39 2.31 -2.13 10.93
C THR A 39 3.79 -1.82 10.87
N VAL A 40 4.19 -0.81 10.08
CA VAL A 40 5.58 -0.42 9.93
C VAL A 40 6.16 0.06 11.26
N LEU A 41 5.42 0.88 12.03
CA LEU A 41 5.91 1.37 13.32
C LEU A 41 6.12 0.24 14.33
N LEU A 42 5.20 -0.73 14.40
CA LEU A 42 5.36 -1.92 15.23
C LEU A 42 6.59 -2.74 14.82
N GLU A 43 6.81 -2.96 13.51
CA GLU A 43 7.99 -3.68 13.00
C GLU A 43 9.31 -2.98 13.32
N THR A 44 9.29 -1.65 13.42
CA THR A 44 10.46 -0.84 13.81
C THR A 44 10.68 -0.75 15.32
N GLY A 45 9.79 -1.34 16.13
CA GLY A 45 9.95 -1.46 17.59
C GLY A 45 9.21 -0.43 18.42
N TYR A 46 8.31 0.37 17.83
CA TYR A 46 7.39 1.21 18.61
C TYR A 46 6.34 0.34 19.30
N SER A 47 5.99 0.70 20.52
CA SER A 47 4.82 0.13 21.19
C SER A 47 3.52 0.75 20.67
N ASP A 48 2.40 0.04 20.83
CA ASP A 48 1.08 0.58 20.50
C ASP A 48 0.78 1.92 21.17
N ALA A 49 1.23 2.09 22.43
CA ALA A 49 1.03 3.32 23.18
C ALA A 49 1.79 4.51 22.58
N GLU A 50 3.02 4.30 22.10
CA GLU A 50 3.79 5.35 21.41
C GLU A 50 3.15 5.71 20.06
N ILE A 51 2.67 4.71 19.32
CA ILE A 51 1.97 4.91 18.05
C ILE A 51 0.68 5.72 18.27
N ASP A 52 -0.10 5.40 19.30
CA ASP A 52 -1.32 6.13 19.66
C ASP A 52 -1.02 7.61 19.98
N VAL A 53 0.11 7.88 20.65
CA VAL A 53 0.56 9.26 20.90
C VAL A 53 0.90 9.98 19.61
N LEU A 54 1.58 9.33 18.66
CA LEU A 54 1.94 9.91 17.37
C LEU A 54 0.69 10.24 16.51
N ILE A 55 -0.29 9.33 16.48
CA ILE A 55 -1.56 9.55 15.77
C ILE A 55 -2.34 10.70 16.41
N LYS A 56 -2.46 10.69 17.74
CA LYS A 56 -3.17 11.75 18.48
C LYS A 56 -2.51 13.12 18.35
N SER A 57 -1.19 13.14 18.17
CA SER A 57 -0.42 14.37 17.96
C SER A 57 -0.36 14.79 16.49
N GLU A 58 -1.07 14.10 15.60
CA GLU A 58 -1.13 14.36 14.15
C GLU A 58 0.25 14.33 13.47
N VAL A 59 1.22 13.62 14.07
CA VAL A 59 2.56 13.42 13.49
C VAL A 59 2.53 12.36 12.39
N VAL A 60 1.65 11.37 12.52
CA VAL A 60 1.44 10.30 11.55
C VAL A 60 -0.06 10.04 11.36
N GLN A 61 -0.44 9.55 10.18
CA GLN A 61 -1.78 9.00 9.93
C GLN A 61 -1.72 7.49 10.12
N GLY A 62 -2.53 6.92 11.02
CA GLY A 62 -2.61 5.49 11.25
C GLY A 62 -4.04 4.97 11.34
#